data_AF-A0A431V129-F1
#
_entry.id   AF-A0A431V129-F1
#
_cell.length_a   1.000
_cell.length_b   1.000
_cell.length_c   1.000
_cell.angle_alpha   90.00
_cell.angle_beta   90.00
_cell.angle_gamma   90.00
#
_symmetry.space_group_name_H-M   'P 1'
#
loop_
_entity.id
_entity.type
_entity.pdbx_description
1 polymer ?
#
loop_
_entity_poly.entity_id
_entity_poly.type
_entity_poly.pdbx_seq_one_letter_code
_entity_poly.pdbx_strand_id
1 'polypeptide(L)'
;MKSQKGMALIVSLIVLVVAALLGLSSYQSSQLEERMAGNHRFSVSALQAAEVGINKMLGSVVAYSYSPGSEFCDDMGGALSATGFTSEGAGYTFSDDVAGGDLDVSYKAYMECGGSGHVLGFSRGAVFNSDGDELSARRVRVEIVPPGYDYINSMLGNGINLTGNSTIVGDVHSNTDVTLSLQATGNPEDRVVSEGSITSTGDMNIDGSDSPDAGECTDVVCAASGVPARDIPSAQDRIDKAKKLLLEDEGILTLSAYTGDNPTNPDNPPEYDPIINPLDEEGNSITVDNDEIKILPHDANGDCDIDAAGEFAPVAVTPDDGPGMGSKIYHCPGVLTVTGDFGGVTIMAEGGFVHNGAISIGDTGEIDTFVVSGGNIELNGGTGTETYAAFLSEGDFIQNGDSKVYGTIVATGSITANGGMDFEARETGKILVPVSGHLDGWVELEDPADDANITS
;
A
#
# COMPACT_ATOMS: atom_id res chain seq x y z
N MET A 1 72.27 -68.05 -14.97
CA MET A 1 71.35 -66.90 -14.80
C MET A 1 69.93 -67.44 -14.58
N LYS A 2 69.57 -67.77 -13.33
CA LYS A 2 68.23 -68.24 -12.92
C LYS A 2 67.92 -67.52 -11.60
N SER A 3 66.95 -66.59 -11.59
CA SER A 3 66.25 -66.09 -10.38
C SER A 3 65.18 -65.01 -10.70
N GLN A 4 65.24 -64.29 -11.81
CA GLN A 4 64.33 -63.14 -12.04
C GLN A 4 62.95 -63.47 -12.66
N LYS A 5 62.24 -64.50 -12.18
CA LYS A 5 60.86 -64.79 -12.64
C LYS A 5 59.75 -64.36 -11.67
N GLY A 6 60.07 -63.83 -10.50
CA GLY A 6 59.08 -63.36 -9.51
C GLY A 6 58.65 -61.88 -9.64
N MET A 7 59.52 -61.01 -10.17
CA MET A 7 59.29 -59.55 -10.17
C MET A 7 58.14 -59.12 -11.08
N ALA A 8 57.95 -59.77 -12.24
CA ALA A 8 56.92 -59.40 -13.20
C ALA A 8 55.49 -59.59 -12.65
N LEU A 9 55.27 -60.65 -11.87
CA LEU A 9 53.98 -60.92 -11.23
C LEU A 9 53.62 -59.80 -10.23
N ILE A 10 54.58 -59.40 -9.41
CA ILE A 10 54.38 -58.35 -8.39
C ILE A 10 54.03 -57.02 -9.06
N VAL A 11 54.75 -56.64 -10.12
CA VAL A 11 54.48 -55.40 -10.86
C VAL A 11 53.08 -55.44 -11.48
N SER A 12 52.69 -56.56 -12.11
CA SER A 12 51.34 -56.70 -12.68
C SER A 12 50.23 -56.63 -11.63
N LEU A 13 50.48 -57.17 -10.43
CA LEU A 13 49.53 -57.11 -9.32
C LEU A 13 49.37 -55.67 -8.82
N ILE A 14 50.47 -54.93 -8.67
CA ILE A 14 50.43 -53.54 -8.23
C ILE A 14 49.67 -52.67 -9.24
N VAL A 15 49.94 -52.82 -10.54
CA VAL A 15 49.22 -52.07 -11.59
C VAL A 15 47.73 -52.39 -11.58
N LEU A 16 47.36 -53.67 -11.42
CA LEU A 16 45.97 -54.09 -11.35
C LEU A 16 45.27 -53.54 -10.10
N VAL A 17 45.93 -53.52 -8.95
CA VAL A 17 45.41 -52.93 -7.71
C VAL A 17 45.21 -51.42 -7.86
N VAL A 18 46.19 -50.70 -8.42
CA VAL A 18 46.05 -49.25 -8.66
C VAL A 18 44.89 -48.96 -9.61
N ALA A 19 44.76 -49.72 -10.69
CA ALA A 19 43.62 -49.58 -11.61
C ALA A 19 42.27 -49.85 -10.93
N ALA A 20 42.20 -50.86 -10.06
CA ALA A 20 40.99 -51.18 -9.30
C ALA A 20 40.62 -50.07 -8.30
N LEU A 21 41.61 -49.45 -7.63
CA LEU A 21 41.37 -48.33 -6.71
C LEU A 21 40.86 -47.07 -7.44
N LEU A 22 41.39 -46.80 -8.63
CA LEU A 22 40.90 -45.71 -9.49
C LEU A 22 39.45 -45.97 -9.93
N GLY A 23 39.14 -47.22 -10.31
CA GLY A 23 37.77 -47.62 -10.65
C GLY A 23 36.79 -47.45 -9.47
N LEU A 24 37.21 -47.83 -8.26
CA LEU A 24 36.40 -47.69 -7.05
C LEU A 24 36.16 -46.21 -6.69
N SER A 25 37.18 -45.36 -6.81
CA SER A 25 37.05 -43.92 -6.56
C SER A 25 36.09 -43.25 -7.54
N SER A 26 36.13 -43.63 -8.83
CA SER A 26 35.18 -43.13 -9.83
C SER A 26 33.75 -43.53 -9.50
N TYR A 27 33.53 -44.78 -9.07
CA TYR A 27 32.21 -45.27 -8.69
C TYR A 27 31.66 -44.55 -7.45
N GLN A 28 32.50 -44.33 -6.43
CA GLN A 28 32.11 -43.58 -5.23
C GLN A 28 31.74 -42.12 -5.57
N SER A 29 32.47 -41.47 -6.47
CA SER A 29 32.14 -40.11 -6.93
C SER A 29 30.76 -40.06 -7.58
N SER A 30 30.46 -41.00 -8.50
CA SER A 30 29.14 -41.06 -9.15
C SER A 30 28.00 -41.32 -8.18
N GLN A 31 28.21 -42.15 -7.15
CA GLN A 31 27.19 -42.35 -6.11
C GLN A 31 26.94 -41.10 -5.27
N LEU A 32 27.98 -40.31 -4.97
CA LEU A 32 27.82 -39.05 -4.26
C LEU A 32 27.08 -38.02 -5.12
N GLU A 33 27.41 -37.92 -6.41
CA GLU A 33 26.73 -37.04 -7.36
C GLU A 33 25.26 -37.40 -7.52
N GLU A 34 24.92 -38.69 -7.61
CA GLU A 34 23.54 -39.16 -7.68
C GLU A 34 22.75 -38.79 -6.42
N ARG A 35 23.34 -38.99 -5.23
CA ARG A 35 22.71 -38.60 -3.96
C ARG A 35 22.53 -37.09 -3.83
N MET A 36 23.51 -36.30 -4.26
CA MET A 36 23.40 -34.84 -4.27
C MET A 36 22.31 -34.37 -5.25
N ALA A 37 22.24 -34.96 -6.45
CA ALA A 37 21.19 -34.66 -7.42
C ALA A 37 19.79 -35.07 -6.92
N GLY A 38 19.67 -36.22 -6.25
CA GLY A 38 18.44 -36.66 -5.60
C GLY A 38 17.98 -35.70 -4.50
N ASN A 39 18.88 -35.36 -3.57
CA ASN A 39 18.59 -34.41 -2.50
C ASN A 39 18.21 -33.03 -3.04
N HIS A 40 18.90 -32.56 -4.09
CA HIS A 40 18.57 -31.30 -4.73
C HIS A 40 17.18 -31.33 -5.38
N ARG A 41 16.84 -32.43 -6.07
CA ARG A 41 15.50 -32.61 -6.65
C ARG A 41 14.40 -32.62 -5.59
N PHE A 42 14.60 -33.33 -4.47
CA PHE A 42 13.62 -33.34 -3.37
C PHE A 42 13.46 -31.96 -2.76
N SER A 43 14.56 -31.24 -2.56
CA SER A 43 14.56 -29.86 -2.08
C SER A 43 13.75 -28.92 -2.99
N VAL A 44 13.95 -28.99 -4.31
CA VAL A 44 13.20 -28.16 -5.27
C VAL A 44 11.72 -28.53 -5.27
N SER A 45 11.40 -29.81 -5.19
CA SER A 45 10.00 -30.28 -5.15
C SER A 45 9.30 -29.83 -3.87
N ALA A 46 9.99 -29.86 -2.73
CA ALA A 46 9.50 -29.31 -1.46
C ALA A 46 9.26 -27.80 -1.54
N LEU A 47 10.16 -27.04 -2.19
CA LEU A 47 9.97 -25.59 -2.38
C LEU A 47 8.74 -25.30 -3.25
N GLN A 48 8.58 -26.02 -4.37
CA GLN A 48 7.40 -25.87 -5.24
C GLN A 48 6.10 -26.16 -4.49
N ALA A 49 6.09 -27.17 -3.63
CA ALA A 49 4.93 -27.46 -2.78
C ALA A 49 4.66 -26.30 -1.80
N ALA A 50 5.70 -25.71 -1.20
CA ALA A 50 5.55 -24.53 -0.35
C ALA A 50 4.96 -23.34 -1.13
N GLU A 51 5.41 -23.10 -2.37
CA GLU A 51 4.88 -22.06 -3.25
C GLU A 51 3.41 -22.29 -3.62
N VAL A 52 2.97 -23.54 -3.79
CA VAL A 52 1.55 -23.88 -3.97
C VAL A 52 0.74 -23.44 -2.75
N GLY A 53 1.24 -23.69 -1.54
CA GLY A 53 0.60 -23.23 -0.31
C GLY A 53 0.48 -21.71 -0.22
N ILE A 54 1.51 -20.98 -0.64
CA ILE A 54 1.48 -19.51 -0.71
C ILE A 54 0.45 -19.02 -1.71
N ASN A 55 0.37 -19.64 -2.89
CA ASN A 55 -0.62 -19.26 -3.89
C ASN A 55 -2.06 -19.49 -3.39
N LYS A 56 -2.30 -20.54 -2.59
CA LYS A 56 -3.60 -20.76 -1.94
C LYS A 56 -3.91 -19.68 -0.90
N MET A 57 -2.94 -19.35 -0.04
CA MET A 57 -3.08 -18.25 0.93
C MET A 57 -3.40 -16.92 0.24
N LEU A 58 -2.62 -16.56 -0.78
CA LEU A 58 -2.83 -15.34 -1.56
C LEU A 58 -4.21 -15.32 -2.20
N GLY A 59 -4.65 -16.45 -2.78
CA GLY A 59 -6.00 -16.58 -3.32
C GLY A 59 -7.09 -16.33 -2.28
N SER A 60 -6.91 -16.79 -1.04
CA SER A 60 -7.82 -16.52 0.07
C SER A 60 -7.81 -15.06 0.54
N VAL A 61 -6.64 -14.42 0.62
CA VAL A 61 -6.51 -13.00 1.00
C VAL A 61 -7.14 -12.09 -0.06
N VAL A 62 -6.94 -12.40 -1.34
CA VAL A 62 -7.48 -11.63 -2.47
C VAL A 62 -8.99 -11.87 -2.66
N ALA A 63 -9.48 -13.09 -2.39
CA ALA A 63 -10.91 -13.39 -2.45
C ALA A 63 -11.69 -12.88 -1.23
N TYR A 64 -11.00 -12.37 -0.21
CA TYR A 64 -11.66 -11.82 0.96
C TYR A 64 -12.39 -10.52 0.60
N SER A 65 -13.69 -10.47 0.90
CA SER A 65 -14.50 -9.27 0.74
C SER A 65 -14.32 -8.37 1.94
N TYR A 66 -13.68 -7.22 1.74
CA TYR A 66 -13.45 -6.23 2.79
C TYR A 66 -14.71 -5.45 3.09
N SER A 67 -15.07 -5.34 4.36
CA SER A 67 -15.93 -4.27 4.83
C SER A 67 -15.05 -3.04 5.12
N PRO A 68 -15.36 -1.86 4.59
CA PRO A 68 -14.67 -0.65 5.01
C PRO A 68 -14.85 -0.45 6.52
N GLY A 69 -13.77 -0.11 7.23
CA GLY A 69 -13.77 0.11 8.68
C GLY A 69 -13.26 -1.05 9.54
N SER A 70 -13.23 -2.29 9.02
CA SER A 70 -12.56 -3.41 9.71
C SER A 70 -11.16 -3.64 9.13
N GLU A 71 -10.14 -3.72 9.99
CA GLU A 71 -8.87 -4.26 9.55
C GLU A 71 -9.08 -5.73 9.16
N PHE A 72 -8.44 -6.18 8.08
CA PHE A 72 -8.47 -7.59 7.66
C PHE A 72 -8.33 -8.53 8.86
N CYS A 73 -7.41 -8.16 9.76
CA CYS A 73 -7.01 -8.88 10.94
C CYS A 73 -8.05 -8.93 12.05
N ASP A 74 -8.91 -7.92 12.18
CA ASP A 74 -9.96 -7.89 13.18
C ASP A 74 -11.09 -8.87 12.84
N ASP A 75 -11.49 -8.90 11.56
CA ASP A 75 -12.49 -9.86 11.09
C ASP A 75 -11.92 -11.28 10.99
N MET A 76 -10.62 -11.42 10.72
CA MET A 76 -9.94 -12.72 10.76
C MET A 76 -9.67 -13.22 12.18
N GLY A 77 -9.71 -12.37 13.21
CA GLY A 77 -9.38 -12.70 14.60
C GLY A 77 -10.26 -13.80 15.22
N GLY A 78 -11.46 -14.04 14.66
CA GLY A 78 -12.31 -15.18 15.01
C GLY A 78 -11.92 -16.51 14.32
N ALA A 79 -11.19 -16.43 13.20
CA ALA A 79 -10.86 -17.56 12.32
C ALA A 79 -9.39 -18.00 12.37
N LEU A 80 -8.49 -17.27 13.06
CA LEU A 80 -7.04 -17.51 13.05
C LEU A 80 -6.39 -17.39 14.43
N SER A 81 -6.80 -18.25 15.35
CA SER A 81 -6.00 -18.55 16.54
C SER A 81 -5.54 -20.01 16.47
N ALA A 82 -4.36 -20.25 15.89
CA ALA A 82 -3.70 -21.54 15.98
C ALA A 82 -2.19 -21.38 16.16
N THR A 83 -1.71 -21.87 17.29
CA THR A 83 -0.30 -21.98 17.63
C THR A 83 0.31 -23.18 16.89
N GLY A 84 0.94 -22.95 15.75
CA GLY A 84 1.90 -23.86 15.12
C GLY A 84 1.35 -24.92 14.14
N PHE A 85 2.27 -25.52 13.36
CA PHE A 85 2.00 -26.56 12.35
C PHE A 85 1.55 -27.92 12.93
N THR A 86 1.42 -28.02 14.25
CA THR A 86 1.18 -29.27 14.97
C THR A 86 -0.27 -29.32 15.47
N SER A 87 -1.11 -30.02 14.70
CA SER A 87 -2.42 -30.58 15.06
C SER A 87 -3.66 -29.66 15.15
N GLU A 88 -4.67 -30.04 14.36
CA GLU A 88 -6.12 -30.07 14.66
C GLU A 88 -6.82 -28.81 15.22
N GLY A 89 -6.25 -27.62 15.09
CA GLY A 89 -6.91 -26.33 15.35
C GLY A 89 -7.31 -25.58 14.08
N ALA A 90 -8.33 -24.73 14.18
CA ALA A 90 -8.92 -23.93 13.10
C ALA A 90 -7.95 -22.86 12.55
N GLY A 91 -6.93 -23.28 11.80
CA GLY A 91 -6.24 -22.46 10.82
C GLY A 91 -6.66 -22.88 9.40
N TYR A 92 -6.54 -21.97 8.43
CA TYR A 92 -6.70 -22.32 7.02
C TYR A 92 -5.55 -23.22 6.57
N THR A 93 -5.67 -24.51 6.88
CA THR A 93 -4.71 -25.53 6.49
C THR A 93 -5.10 -26.01 5.10
N PHE A 94 -4.33 -25.60 4.10
CA PHE A 94 -4.37 -26.22 2.80
C PHE A 94 -3.42 -27.42 2.79
N SER A 95 -3.92 -28.58 2.39
CA SER A 95 -3.10 -29.76 2.12
C SER A 95 -3.69 -30.51 0.93
N ASP A 96 -2.91 -30.62 -0.15
CA ASP A 96 -3.21 -31.51 -1.27
C ASP A 96 -1.96 -32.35 -1.59
N ASP A 97 -2.20 -33.56 -2.09
CA ASP A 97 -1.14 -34.42 -2.62
C ASP A 97 -0.84 -33.99 -4.06
N VAL A 98 0.37 -33.48 -4.30
CA VAL A 98 0.86 -33.18 -5.65
C VAL A 98 1.50 -34.45 -6.22
N ALA A 99 0.66 -35.35 -6.75
CA ALA A 99 1.09 -36.67 -7.20
C ALA A 99 2.16 -36.60 -8.31
N GLY A 100 3.34 -37.18 -8.06
CA GLY A 100 4.49 -37.19 -8.96
C GLY A 100 5.35 -38.45 -8.89
N GLY A 101 4.76 -39.64 -9.05
CA GLY A 101 5.46 -40.94 -8.98
C GLY A 101 5.26 -41.67 -7.63
N ASP A 102 6.24 -42.45 -7.19
CA ASP A 102 6.28 -43.13 -5.86
C ASP A 102 6.62 -42.18 -4.69
N LEU A 103 6.61 -40.88 -4.94
CA LEU A 103 6.88 -39.84 -3.95
C LEU A 103 5.60 -39.08 -3.68
N ASP A 104 5.31 -38.90 -2.40
CA ASP A 104 4.21 -38.07 -1.95
C ASP A 104 4.75 -36.66 -1.67
N VAL A 105 4.10 -35.64 -2.23
CA VAL A 105 4.52 -34.25 -2.11
C VAL A 105 3.33 -33.50 -1.55
N SER A 106 3.48 -32.96 -0.35
CA SER A 106 2.40 -32.23 0.32
C SER A 106 2.89 -30.89 0.84
N TYR A 107 1.94 -30.01 1.11
CA TYR A 107 2.20 -28.71 1.70
C TYR A 107 1.26 -28.45 2.86
N LYS A 108 1.69 -27.56 3.76
CA LYS A 108 0.88 -26.99 4.83
C LYS A 108 1.13 -25.49 4.85
N ALA A 109 0.08 -24.71 4.91
CA ALA A 109 0.18 -23.26 4.99
C ALA A 109 -0.65 -22.72 6.17
N TYR A 110 -0.23 -21.60 6.75
CA TYR A 110 -0.98 -20.86 7.77
C TYR A 110 -0.71 -19.36 7.62
N MET A 111 -1.66 -18.54 8.08
CA MET A 111 -1.54 -17.08 8.09
C MET A 111 -1.72 -16.55 9.51
N GLU A 112 -1.03 -15.47 9.84
CA GLU A 112 -1.21 -14.69 11.06
C GLU A 112 -1.18 -13.20 10.75
N CYS A 113 -1.67 -12.39 11.69
CA CYS A 113 -1.67 -10.95 11.56
C CYS A 113 -0.44 -10.31 12.20
N GLY A 114 0.28 -9.52 11.41
CA GLY A 114 1.36 -8.67 11.87
C GLY A 114 0.85 -7.39 12.54
N GLY A 115 1.75 -6.65 13.21
CA GLY A 115 1.40 -5.44 13.97
C GLY A 115 1.02 -4.20 13.15
N SER A 116 0.98 -4.30 11.82
CA SER A 116 0.73 -3.20 10.87
C SER A 116 -0.46 -3.45 9.94
N GLY A 117 -1.37 -4.37 10.30
CA GLY A 117 -2.44 -4.83 9.39
C GLY A 117 -1.95 -5.72 8.24
N HIS A 118 -0.63 -5.98 8.17
CA HIS A 118 -0.03 -6.93 7.25
C HIS A 118 -0.35 -8.37 7.67
N VAL A 119 -0.40 -9.26 6.68
CA VAL A 119 -0.66 -10.68 6.87
C VAL A 119 0.63 -11.43 6.66
N LEU A 120 1.11 -12.10 7.69
CA LEU A 120 2.25 -12.99 7.59
C LEU A 120 1.74 -14.37 7.19
N GLY A 121 2.07 -14.79 5.97
CA GLY A 121 1.80 -16.12 5.46
C GLY A 121 3.03 -17.01 5.63
N PHE A 122 2.82 -18.26 6.04
CA PHE A 122 3.88 -19.24 6.17
C PHE A 122 3.45 -20.51 5.46
N SER A 123 4.34 -21.08 4.65
CA SER A 123 4.08 -22.32 3.93
C SER A 123 5.26 -23.27 4.05
N ARG A 124 4.97 -24.53 4.33
CA ARG A 124 5.93 -25.63 4.42
C ARG A 124 5.55 -26.68 3.39
N GLY A 125 6.41 -26.92 2.42
CA GLY A 125 6.30 -28.04 1.50
C GLY A 125 7.25 -29.17 1.91
N ALA A 126 6.81 -30.42 1.76
CA ALA A 126 7.57 -31.59 2.13
C ALA A 126 7.40 -32.73 1.11
N VAL A 127 8.46 -33.52 0.95
CA VAL A 127 8.49 -34.72 0.10
C VAL A 127 8.65 -35.93 1.00
N PHE A 128 7.77 -36.91 0.86
CA PHE A 128 7.75 -38.15 1.60
C PHE A 128 8.02 -39.34 0.67
N ASN A 129 8.62 -40.39 1.24
CA ASN A 129 8.67 -41.69 0.57
C ASN A 129 7.33 -42.43 0.71
N SER A 130 7.22 -43.61 0.08
CA SER A 130 6.04 -44.47 0.17
C SER A 130 5.71 -44.97 1.59
N ASP A 131 6.69 -44.93 2.50
CA ASP A 131 6.54 -45.33 3.90
C ASP A 131 6.08 -44.16 4.80
N GLY A 132 5.98 -42.95 4.23
CA GLY A 132 5.62 -41.72 4.95
C GLY A 132 6.80 -41.03 5.65
N ASP A 133 8.04 -41.45 5.41
CA ASP A 133 9.23 -40.75 5.94
C ASP A 133 9.50 -39.49 5.12
N GLU A 134 9.70 -38.37 5.82
CA GLU A 134 10.08 -37.11 5.20
C GLU A 134 11.52 -37.17 4.65
N LEU A 135 11.66 -37.00 3.34
CA LEU A 135 12.93 -36.97 2.63
C LEU A 135 13.51 -35.56 2.54
N SER A 136 12.65 -34.55 2.43
CA SER A 136 13.04 -33.14 2.35
C SER A 136 11.85 -32.24 2.71
N ALA A 137 12.13 -31.09 3.31
CA ALA A 137 11.15 -30.04 3.53
C ALA A 137 11.77 -28.67 3.27
N ARG A 138 10.92 -27.73 2.85
CA ARG A 138 11.26 -26.32 2.65
C ARG A 138 10.17 -25.46 3.26
N ARG A 139 10.56 -24.34 3.87
CA ARG A 139 9.66 -23.42 4.54
C ARG A 139 9.88 -22.02 3.98
N VAL A 140 8.77 -21.34 3.73
CA VAL A 140 8.75 -20.00 3.18
C VAL A 140 7.85 -19.14 4.04
N ARG A 141 8.31 -17.92 4.34
CA ARG A 141 7.53 -16.84 4.92
C ARG A 141 7.25 -15.79 3.85
N VAL A 142 6.02 -15.33 3.80
CA VAL A 142 5.59 -14.21 2.96
C VAL A 142 4.92 -13.16 3.81
N GLU A 143 5.10 -11.92 3.41
CA GLU A 143 4.38 -10.78 3.96
C GLU A 143 3.42 -10.30 2.88
N ILE A 144 2.13 -10.33 3.17
CA ILE A 144 1.05 -10.02 2.26
C ILE A 144 0.37 -8.77 2.82
N VAL A 145 0.32 -7.72 2.03
CA VAL A 145 -0.54 -6.58 2.30
C VAL A 145 -1.92 -6.96 1.74
N PRO A 146 -2.95 -7.11 2.58
CA PRO A 146 -4.29 -7.43 2.10
C PRO A 146 -4.81 -6.32 1.16
N PRO A 147 -5.65 -6.65 0.15
CA PRO A 147 -6.41 -5.60 -0.50
C PRO A 147 -7.25 -4.89 0.55
N GLY A 148 -7.47 -3.60 0.41
CA GLY A 148 -8.21 -2.89 1.44
C GLY A 148 -8.12 -1.41 1.22
N TYR A 149 -8.10 -0.68 2.31
CA TYR A 149 -7.94 0.74 2.29
C TYR A 149 -6.69 1.12 3.06
N ASP A 150 -5.84 1.92 2.42
CA ASP A 150 -4.76 2.63 3.08
C ASP A 150 -5.18 4.08 3.26
N TYR A 151 -4.52 4.77 4.18
CA TYR A 151 -4.75 6.17 4.44
C TYR A 151 -3.53 6.96 3.99
N ILE A 152 -3.74 7.88 3.07
CA ILE A 152 -2.72 8.89 2.80
C ILE A 152 -2.92 10.01 3.82
N ASN A 153 -1.92 10.19 4.68
CA ASN A 153 -1.82 11.28 5.65
C ASN A 153 -0.51 12.06 5.42
N SER A 154 -0.29 12.46 4.18
CA SER A 154 1.02 12.91 3.73
C SER A 154 0.89 13.78 2.48
N MET A 155 2.02 14.27 1.99
CA MET A 155 2.11 14.88 0.66
C MET A 155 2.46 13.79 -0.37
N LEU A 156 1.63 13.61 -1.40
CA LEU A 156 1.83 12.63 -2.48
C LEU A 156 1.61 13.28 -3.86
N GLY A 157 2.63 13.27 -4.72
CA GLY A 157 2.54 13.87 -6.06
C GLY A 157 3.36 13.16 -7.13
N ASN A 158 3.11 13.45 -8.41
CA ASN A 158 3.97 13.05 -9.54
C ASN A 158 5.10 14.07 -9.79
N GLY A 159 5.74 14.55 -8.73
CA GLY A 159 6.77 15.58 -8.78
C GLY A 159 6.53 16.60 -7.68
N ILE A 160 7.59 16.99 -6.98
CA ILE A 160 7.50 17.98 -5.89
C ILE A 160 8.56 19.05 -6.12
N ASN A 161 8.12 20.28 -6.34
CA ASN A 161 8.97 21.44 -6.58
C ASN A 161 8.66 22.54 -5.56
N LEU A 162 9.48 22.61 -4.52
CA LEU A 162 9.33 23.61 -3.48
C LEU A 162 10.40 24.68 -3.66
N THR A 163 9.95 25.93 -3.86
CA THR A 163 10.83 27.09 -3.96
C THR A 163 10.63 28.02 -2.78
N GLY A 164 11.72 28.57 -2.24
CA GLY A 164 11.68 29.47 -1.09
C GLY A 164 11.73 28.73 0.26
N ASN A 165 11.40 29.45 1.33
CA ASN A 165 11.50 28.92 2.69
C ASN A 165 10.30 28.02 2.97
N SER A 166 10.56 26.72 3.09
CA SER A 166 9.52 25.73 3.32
C SER A 166 9.79 24.94 4.59
N THR A 167 8.77 24.66 5.38
CA THR A 167 8.82 23.72 6.51
C THR A 167 7.84 22.61 6.19
N ILE A 168 8.27 21.36 6.39
CA ILE A 168 7.47 20.18 6.09
C ILE A 168 7.47 19.32 7.35
N VAL A 169 6.29 19.06 7.89
CA VAL A 169 6.09 18.14 8.99
C VAL A 169 5.19 17.02 8.49
N GLY A 170 5.67 15.78 8.55
CA GLY A 170 5.01 14.61 7.96
C GLY A 170 5.75 14.03 6.76
N ASP A 171 5.20 12.93 6.23
CA ASP A 171 5.79 12.21 5.11
C ASP A 171 5.53 12.89 3.77
N VAL A 172 6.46 12.70 2.85
CA VAL A 172 6.40 13.22 1.49
C VAL A 172 6.82 12.12 0.52
N HIS A 173 6.01 11.89 -0.51
CA HIS A 173 6.33 10.95 -1.59
C HIS A 173 6.15 11.61 -2.95
N SER A 174 7.15 11.47 -3.81
CA SER A 174 7.06 11.79 -5.23
C SER A 174 7.22 10.54 -6.08
N ASN A 175 6.28 10.31 -7.00
CA ASN A 175 6.40 9.27 -8.02
C ASN A 175 7.40 9.64 -9.14
N THR A 176 7.91 10.88 -9.15
CA THR A 176 8.95 11.34 -10.07
C THR A 176 10.07 11.99 -9.28
N ASP A 177 10.58 13.14 -9.69
CA ASP A 177 11.68 13.83 -9.03
C ASP A 177 11.18 14.70 -7.87
N VAL A 178 12.05 14.95 -6.90
CA VAL A 178 11.85 15.94 -5.83
C VAL A 178 12.92 17.02 -5.99
N THR A 179 12.50 18.26 -6.20
CA THR A 179 13.38 19.43 -6.26
C THR A 179 13.04 20.38 -5.12
N LEU A 180 13.99 20.57 -4.21
CA LEU A 180 13.90 21.54 -3.13
C LEU A 180 14.89 22.65 -3.41
N SER A 181 14.42 23.78 -3.93
CA SER A 181 15.27 24.93 -4.24
C SER A 181 15.20 25.96 -3.12
N LEU A 182 16.18 25.89 -2.23
CA LEU A 182 16.35 26.89 -1.17
C LEU A 182 16.94 28.16 -1.76
N GLN A 183 16.18 29.25 -1.73
CA GLN A 183 16.78 30.57 -1.92
C GLN A 183 17.59 30.89 -0.66
N ALA A 184 18.90 30.68 -0.73
CA ALA A 184 19.82 31.10 0.32
C ALA A 184 19.78 32.63 0.45
N THR A 185 18.90 33.17 1.30
CA THR A 185 18.83 34.61 1.61
C THR A 185 20.00 35.06 2.50
N GLY A 186 20.88 34.14 2.90
CA GLY A 186 21.99 34.39 3.84
C GLY A 186 21.56 34.35 5.30
N ASN A 187 20.29 34.06 5.61
CA ASN A 187 19.82 33.78 6.95
C ASN A 187 19.92 32.27 7.23
N PRO A 188 20.63 31.82 8.29
CA PRO A 188 20.73 30.41 8.64
C PRO A 188 19.40 29.76 9.07
N GLU A 189 18.34 30.54 9.29
CA GLU A 189 16.99 30.04 9.58
C GLU A 189 16.18 29.70 8.32
N ASP A 190 16.68 30.05 7.13
CA ASP A 190 16.05 29.78 5.84
C ASP A 190 16.45 28.37 5.36
N ARG A 191 15.86 27.36 6.00
CA ARG A 191 16.20 25.94 5.80
C ARG A 191 14.93 25.12 5.59
N VAL A 192 14.96 24.15 4.68
CA VAL A 192 13.91 23.12 4.64
C VAL A 192 14.10 22.27 5.88
N VAL A 193 13.15 22.30 6.80
CA VAL A 193 13.10 21.37 7.93
C VAL A 193 12.04 20.34 7.59
N SER A 194 12.44 19.07 7.57
CA SER A 194 11.53 17.94 7.39
C SER A 194 11.45 17.13 8.68
N GLU A 195 10.31 17.17 9.36
CA GLU A 195 10.01 16.24 10.45
C GLU A 195 9.19 15.08 9.87
N GLY A 196 9.86 14.18 9.15
CA GLY A 196 9.24 13.06 8.42
C GLY A 196 10.18 12.47 7.37
N SER A 197 9.70 11.48 6.62
CA SER A 197 10.46 10.89 5.51
C SER A 197 10.12 11.56 4.18
N ILE A 198 11.14 11.93 3.40
CA ILE A 198 10.96 12.37 2.01
C ILE A 198 11.42 11.23 1.10
N THR A 199 10.52 10.74 0.26
CA THR A 199 10.77 9.62 -0.65
C THR A 199 10.47 10.02 -2.09
N SER A 200 11.19 9.43 -3.02
CA SER A 200 11.13 9.74 -4.44
C SER A 200 11.37 8.49 -5.26
N THR A 201 10.60 8.26 -6.33
CA THR A 201 10.94 7.25 -7.35
C THR A 201 12.04 7.75 -8.27
N GLY A 202 12.04 9.04 -8.59
CA GLY A 202 13.04 9.71 -9.39
C GLY A 202 14.20 10.27 -8.57
N ASP A 203 14.92 11.20 -9.18
CA ASP A 203 16.06 11.87 -8.56
C ASP A 203 15.61 12.87 -7.50
N MET A 204 16.41 13.00 -6.43
CA MET A 204 16.20 14.02 -5.42
C MET A 204 17.29 15.08 -5.54
N ASN A 205 16.90 16.33 -5.78
CA ASN A 205 17.79 17.47 -5.82
C ASN A 205 17.43 18.46 -4.71
N ILE A 206 18.31 18.58 -3.72
CA ILE A 206 18.19 19.56 -2.63
C ILE A 206 19.28 20.62 -2.83
N ASP A 207 18.90 21.77 -3.39
CA ASP A 207 19.84 22.87 -3.59
C ASP A 207 20.33 23.39 -2.22
N GLY A 208 21.66 23.49 -2.06
CA GLY A 208 22.29 24.10 -0.88
C GLY A 208 22.84 23.12 0.16
N SER A 209 22.61 21.82 0.02
CA SER A 209 23.39 20.77 0.69
C SER A 209 24.25 20.05 -0.34
N ASP A 210 25.49 19.70 0.01
CA ASP A 210 26.19 18.63 -0.70
C ASP A 210 25.25 17.42 -0.64
N SER A 211 24.68 17.03 -1.80
CA SER A 211 23.66 15.98 -1.90
C SER A 211 24.07 14.80 -1.02
N PRO A 212 23.30 14.44 0.02
CA PRO A 212 23.60 13.21 0.74
C PRO A 212 23.56 12.07 -0.28
N ASP A 213 24.57 11.21 -0.26
CA ASP A 213 24.49 9.95 -0.99
C ASP A 213 23.21 9.23 -0.54
N ALA A 214 22.50 8.59 -1.46
CA ALA A 214 21.19 7.98 -1.21
C ALA A 214 21.22 7.12 0.08
N GLY A 215 20.45 7.52 1.10
CA GLY A 215 20.35 6.85 2.40
C GLY A 215 21.06 7.52 3.58
N GLU A 216 21.76 8.64 3.40
CA GLU A 216 22.28 9.42 4.52
C GLU A 216 21.26 10.47 5.00
N CYS A 217 20.68 10.27 6.19
CA CYS A 217 19.93 11.33 6.87
C CYS A 217 20.91 12.42 7.28
N THR A 218 20.73 13.63 6.75
CA THR A 218 21.33 14.81 7.36
C THR A 218 20.55 15.12 8.65
N ASP A 219 21.10 15.92 9.58
CA ASP A 219 20.39 16.37 10.79
C ASP A 219 19.07 17.15 10.52
N VAL A 220 18.65 17.25 9.26
CA VAL A 220 17.61 18.17 8.77
C VAL A 220 16.60 17.50 7.85
N VAL A 221 17.03 16.55 7.01
CA VAL A 221 16.16 15.82 6.06
C VAL A 221 16.61 14.38 5.93
N CYS A 222 15.67 13.45 6.16
CA CYS A 222 15.82 12.04 5.80
C CYS A 222 15.17 11.81 4.43
N ALA A 223 16.01 11.50 3.44
CA ALA A 223 15.65 11.43 2.05
C ALA A 223 16.01 10.06 1.44
N ALA A 224 15.10 9.46 0.68
CA ALA A 224 15.36 8.26 -0.11
C ALA A 224 14.91 8.43 -1.56
N SER A 225 15.74 8.02 -2.51
CA SER A 225 15.42 7.96 -3.95
C SER A 225 15.33 6.51 -4.43
N GLY A 226 14.67 6.29 -5.58
CA GLY A 226 14.45 4.96 -6.15
C GLY A 226 13.39 4.12 -5.40
N VAL A 227 12.56 4.75 -4.58
CA VAL A 227 11.42 4.08 -3.91
C VAL A 227 10.32 3.82 -4.96
N PRO A 228 9.64 2.65 -4.95
CA PRO A 228 8.55 2.38 -5.88
C PRO A 228 7.48 3.48 -5.86
N ALA A 229 6.93 3.80 -7.03
CA ALA A 229 5.83 4.75 -7.15
C ALA A 229 4.61 4.24 -6.39
N ARG A 230 3.89 5.16 -5.73
CA ARG A 230 2.62 4.89 -5.07
C ARG A 230 1.45 5.20 -6.00
N ASP A 231 0.40 4.39 -5.94
CA ASP A 231 -0.82 4.64 -6.68
C ASP A 231 -1.53 5.90 -6.16
N ILE A 232 -1.85 6.80 -7.07
CA ILE A 232 -2.57 8.04 -6.78
C ILE A 232 -4.04 7.85 -7.18
N PRO A 233 -5.02 8.03 -6.28
CA PRO A 233 -6.43 7.92 -6.62
C PRO A 233 -6.82 9.01 -7.64
N SER A 234 -7.59 8.66 -8.67
CA SER A 234 -8.13 9.67 -9.59
C SER A 234 -9.19 10.53 -8.90
N ALA A 235 -9.01 11.85 -8.98
CA ALA A 235 -10.00 12.82 -8.51
C ALA A 235 -11.24 12.79 -9.41
N GLN A 236 -11.04 12.64 -10.72
CA GLN A 236 -12.13 12.56 -11.68
C GLN A 236 -13.02 11.33 -11.44
N ASP A 237 -12.43 10.17 -11.16
CA ASP A 237 -13.20 8.97 -10.81
C ASP A 237 -14.06 9.18 -9.56
N ARG A 238 -13.58 9.94 -8.56
CA ARG A 238 -14.38 10.29 -7.39
C ARG A 238 -15.54 11.21 -7.75
N ILE A 239 -15.28 12.23 -8.56
CA ILE A 239 -16.31 13.18 -9.02
C ILE A 239 -17.38 12.45 -9.85
N ASP A 240 -16.98 11.58 -10.78
CA ASP A 240 -17.90 10.84 -11.63
C ASP A 240 -18.74 9.83 -10.84
N LYS A 241 -18.16 9.20 -9.82
CA LYS A 241 -18.92 8.36 -8.88
C LYS A 241 -19.94 9.18 -8.08
N ALA A 242 -19.53 10.32 -7.54
CA ALA A 242 -20.44 11.22 -6.81
C ALA A 242 -21.57 11.72 -7.73
N LYS A 243 -21.28 12.07 -8.99
CA LYS A 243 -22.29 12.41 -9.99
C LYS A 243 -23.22 11.28 -10.34
N LYS A 244 -22.73 10.05 -10.45
CA LYS A 244 -23.58 8.90 -10.74
C LYS A 244 -24.62 8.73 -9.65
N LEU A 245 -24.21 8.86 -8.38
CA LEU A 245 -25.11 8.88 -7.23
C LEU A 245 -26.14 10.02 -7.34
N LEU A 246 -25.73 11.21 -7.81
CA LEU A 246 -26.63 12.35 -8.04
C LEU A 246 -27.65 12.14 -9.17
N LEU A 247 -27.22 11.58 -10.31
CA LEU A 247 -28.03 11.52 -11.54
C LEU A 247 -29.01 10.35 -11.54
N GLU A 248 -28.78 9.32 -10.74
CA GLU A 248 -29.66 8.15 -10.67
C GLU A 248 -30.91 8.40 -9.77
N ASP A 249 -31.00 9.55 -9.07
CA ASP A 249 -32.04 9.79 -8.03
C ASP A 249 -33.09 10.88 -8.34
N GLU A 250 -33.40 11.18 -9.62
CA GLU A 250 -34.70 11.82 -9.94
C GLU A 250 -35.91 10.87 -9.71
N GLY A 251 -35.68 9.68 -9.12
CA GLY A 251 -36.72 8.73 -8.76
C GLY A 251 -36.31 7.76 -7.66
N ILE A 252 -36.35 8.20 -6.40
CA ILE A 252 -36.42 7.40 -5.16
C ILE A 252 -35.62 6.09 -5.24
N LEU A 253 -34.34 6.16 -4.89
CA LEU A 253 -33.58 5.01 -4.45
C LEU A 253 -34.11 4.50 -3.09
N THR A 254 -35.06 3.57 -3.13
CA THR A 254 -35.16 2.60 -2.04
C THR A 254 -33.94 1.68 -2.15
N LEU A 255 -32.89 1.96 -1.39
CA LEU A 255 -31.79 1.03 -1.17
C LEU A 255 -32.36 -0.18 -0.40
N SER A 256 -32.90 -1.16 -1.12
CA SER A 256 -33.20 -2.46 -0.52
C SER A 256 -31.85 -3.07 -0.15
N ALA A 257 -31.53 -3.07 1.14
CA ALA A 257 -30.45 -3.86 1.70
C ALA A 257 -30.50 -5.25 1.05
N TYR A 258 -29.43 -5.63 0.37
CA TYR A 258 -29.34 -6.93 -0.28
C TYR A 258 -29.35 -8.00 0.82
N THR A 259 -30.54 -8.53 1.14
CA THR A 259 -30.70 -9.75 1.93
C THR A 259 -30.38 -10.92 1.01
N GLY A 260 -29.13 -10.99 0.55
CA GLY A 260 -28.62 -12.09 -0.26
C GLY A 260 -28.34 -13.28 0.63
N ASP A 261 -29.17 -14.31 0.49
CA ASP A 261 -28.96 -15.61 1.10
C ASP A 261 -27.53 -16.15 0.84
N ASN A 262 -26.83 -16.39 1.94
CA ASN A 262 -25.77 -17.39 2.18
C ASN A 262 -24.64 -17.56 1.12
N PRO A 263 -23.38 -17.18 1.44
CA PRO A 263 -22.22 -17.14 0.52
C PRO A 263 -21.64 -18.51 0.09
N THR A 264 -22.40 -19.61 0.14
CA THR A 264 -21.85 -20.96 -0.08
C THR A 264 -21.92 -21.47 -1.53
N ASN A 265 -22.21 -20.62 -2.54
CA ASN A 265 -22.25 -21.07 -3.94
C ASN A 265 -20.97 -20.68 -4.71
N PRO A 266 -20.00 -21.60 -4.88
CA PRO A 266 -18.75 -21.33 -5.59
C PRO A 266 -18.90 -21.19 -7.12
N ASP A 267 -20.05 -21.55 -7.70
CA ASP A 267 -20.26 -21.51 -9.16
C ASP A 267 -20.76 -20.15 -9.67
N ASN A 268 -21.04 -19.21 -8.77
CA ASN A 268 -21.47 -17.86 -9.13
C ASN A 268 -20.85 -16.86 -8.16
N PRO A 269 -19.55 -16.52 -8.31
CA PRO A 269 -18.93 -15.49 -7.48
C PRO A 269 -19.77 -14.23 -7.67
N PRO A 270 -20.23 -13.58 -6.58
CA PRO A 270 -20.95 -12.33 -6.72
C PRO A 270 -20.02 -11.38 -7.48
N GLU A 271 -20.52 -10.84 -8.59
CA GLU A 271 -19.90 -9.72 -9.29
C GLU A 271 -20.11 -8.50 -8.38
N TYR A 272 -19.32 -8.46 -7.30
CA TYR A 272 -19.28 -7.33 -6.38
C TYR A 272 -18.53 -6.24 -7.13
N ASP A 273 -19.26 -5.21 -7.55
CA ASP A 273 -18.65 -3.95 -7.94
C ASP A 273 -18.25 -3.26 -6.63
N PRO A 274 -16.96 -3.19 -6.25
CA PRO A 274 -16.52 -2.61 -4.99
C PRO A 274 -16.53 -1.09 -5.12
N ILE A 275 -17.73 -0.52 -5.29
CA ILE A 275 -17.91 0.91 -5.46
C ILE A 275 -18.65 1.42 -4.24
N ILE A 276 -17.82 1.76 -3.25
CA ILE A 276 -17.97 2.77 -2.20
C ILE A 276 -19.36 3.43 -2.17
N ASN A 277 -20.25 2.89 -1.35
CA ASN A 277 -21.10 3.78 -0.57
C ASN A 277 -20.14 4.53 0.36
N PRO A 278 -20.24 5.87 0.54
CA PRO A 278 -19.58 6.50 1.66
C PRO A 278 -20.10 5.77 2.91
N LEU A 279 -19.19 5.06 3.57
CA LEU A 279 -19.50 4.40 4.83
C LEU A 279 -18.95 5.28 5.95
N ASP A 280 -19.68 5.36 7.06
CA ASP A 280 -19.12 5.90 8.30
C ASP A 280 -17.96 5.00 8.78
N GLU A 281 -17.29 5.38 9.87
CA GLU A 281 -16.21 4.56 10.48
C GLU A 281 -16.66 3.15 10.87
N GLU A 282 -17.97 2.91 10.93
CA GLU A 282 -18.60 1.65 11.32
C GLU A 282 -19.05 0.80 10.11
N GLY A 283 -18.81 1.26 8.87
CA GLY A 283 -19.16 0.51 7.67
C GLY A 283 -20.65 0.60 7.28
N ASN A 284 -21.42 1.55 7.82
CA ASN A 284 -22.83 1.73 7.47
C ASN A 284 -22.99 2.63 6.24
N SER A 285 -23.93 2.27 5.35
CA SER A 285 -24.33 3.12 4.21
C SER A 285 -24.75 4.51 4.69
N ILE A 286 -23.94 5.54 4.41
CA ILE A 286 -24.33 6.93 4.65
C ILE A 286 -25.49 7.24 3.71
N THR A 287 -26.67 7.46 4.31
CA THR A 287 -27.83 7.96 3.57
C THR A 287 -27.61 9.46 3.41
N VAL A 288 -27.07 9.88 2.27
CA VAL A 288 -26.94 11.30 1.94
C VAL A 288 -28.34 11.84 1.72
N ASP A 289 -28.80 12.74 2.60
CA ASP A 289 -30.10 13.40 2.38
C ASP A 289 -29.98 14.27 1.12
N ASN A 290 -31.01 14.33 0.28
CA ASN A 290 -30.94 15.05 -1.00
C ASN A 290 -30.70 16.58 -0.85
N ASP A 291 -30.77 17.09 0.38
CA ASP A 291 -30.41 18.46 0.76
C ASP A 291 -28.90 18.68 1.03
N GLU A 292 -28.08 17.62 1.01
CA GLU A 292 -26.65 17.67 1.35
C GLU A 292 -25.74 18.00 0.16
N ILE A 293 -26.19 17.77 -1.09
CA ILE A 293 -25.42 18.09 -2.29
C ILE A 293 -26.00 19.31 -3.01
N LYS A 294 -25.21 20.37 -3.11
CA LYS A 294 -25.58 21.63 -3.77
C LYS A 294 -24.74 21.86 -5.02
N ILE A 295 -25.40 21.91 -6.19
CA ILE A 295 -24.76 22.40 -7.42
C ILE A 295 -24.61 23.92 -7.30
N LEU A 296 -23.39 24.40 -7.46
CA LEU A 296 -23.07 25.82 -7.37
C LEU A 296 -23.59 26.59 -8.61
N PRO A 297 -23.97 27.86 -8.45
CA PRO A 297 -24.26 28.74 -9.58
C PRO A 297 -23.05 28.80 -10.53
N HIS A 298 -23.30 28.55 -11.82
CA HIS A 298 -22.25 28.49 -12.84
C HIS A 298 -22.64 29.25 -14.11
N ASP A 299 -21.63 29.62 -14.88
CA ASP A 299 -21.79 30.29 -16.16
C ASP A 299 -22.08 29.31 -17.32
N ALA A 300 -22.04 29.79 -18.57
CA ALA A 300 -22.30 28.95 -19.75
C ALA A 300 -21.21 27.90 -20.02
N ASN A 301 -20.02 28.05 -19.44
CA ASN A 301 -18.91 27.10 -19.53
C ASN A 301 -18.91 26.10 -18.37
N GLY A 302 -19.77 26.31 -17.35
CA GLY A 302 -19.79 25.52 -16.13
C GLY A 302 -18.91 26.07 -15.02
N ASP A 303 -18.27 27.22 -15.21
CA ASP A 303 -17.37 27.82 -14.22
C ASP A 303 -18.18 28.49 -13.11
N CYS A 304 -17.72 28.34 -11.87
CA CYS A 304 -18.37 28.86 -10.67
C CYS A 304 -17.48 29.92 -10.02
N ASP A 305 -18.05 31.05 -9.64
CA ASP A 305 -17.38 32.12 -8.91
C ASP A 305 -18.19 32.43 -7.64
N ILE A 306 -17.61 32.09 -6.49
CA ILE A 306 -18.30 32.06 -5.20
C ILE A 306 -17.56 32.93 -4.17
N ASP A 307 -18.32 33.77 -3.48
CA ASP A 307 -17.90 34.41 -2.24
C ASP A 307 -18.31 33.50 -1.06
N ALA A 308 -17.30 32.95 -0.39
CA ALA A 308 -17.45 31.97 0.68
C ALA A 308 -18.35 32.46 1.82
N ALA A 309 -18.32 33.76 2.13
CA ALA A 309 -19.00 34.35 3.28
C ALA A 309 -20.53 34.22 3.24
N GLY A 310 -21.11 33.89 2.09
CA GLY A 310 -22.56 33.72 1.91
C GLY A 310 -23.02 32.31 1.56
N GLU A 311 -22.13 31.45 1.07
CA GLU A 311 -22.51 30.19 0.43
C GLU A 311 -22.09 28.95 1.21
N PHE A 312 -20.93 28.97 1.87
CA PHE A 312 -20.45 27.86 2.68
C PHE A 312 -20.85 28.11 4.14
N ALA A 313 -22.07 27.68 4.50
CA ALA A 313 -22.46 27.66 5.90
C ALA A 313 -21.78 26.48 6.59
N PRO A 314 -20.90 26.70 7.59
CA PRO A 314 -20.31 25.61 8.34
C PRO A 314 -21.43 24.83 9.01
N VAL A 315 -21.49 23.54 8.75
CA VAL A 315 -22.38 22.65 9.46
C VAL A 315 -21.58 22.11 10.63
N ALA A 316 -22.08 22.30 11.85
CA ALA A 316 -21.48 21.70 13.02
C ALA A 316 -21.55 20.18 12.88
N VAL A 317 -20.42 19.55 12.55
CA VAL A 317 -20.29 18.10 12.54
C VAL A 317 -20.32 17.63 13.98
N THR A 318 -21.20 16.69 14.31
CA THR A 318 -21.21 16.07 15.62
C THR A 318 -20.03 15.10 15.73
N PRO A 319 -19.23 15.12 16.81
CA PRO A 319 -18.02 14.30 16.94
C PRO A 319 -18.22 12.77 16.88
N ASP A 320 -19.45 12.28 16.88
CA ASP A 320 -19.77 10.85 16.94
C ASP A 320 -19.86 10.20 15.54
N ASP A 321 -19.76 10.95 14.44
CA ASP A 321 -19.95 10.44 13.07
C ASP A 321 -18.64 10.06 12.34
N GLY A 322 -17.52 10.03 13.08
CA GLY A 322 -16.17 9.79 12.53
C GLY A 322 -15.64 10.96 11.67
N PRO A 323 -14.44 10.85 11.05
CA PRO A 323 -13.88 11.79 10.09
C PRO A 323 -14.61 11.67 8.75
N GLY A 324 -15.95 11.63 8.80
CA GLY A 324 -16.82 11.75 7.66
C GLY A 324 -16.61 13.10 7.01
N MET A 325 -16.35 13.06 5.70
CA MET A 325 -16.31 14.21 4.81
C MET A 325 -17.44 15.19 5.17
N GLY A 326 -17.14 16.49 5.24
CA GLY A 326 -18.09 17.49 5.73
C GLY A 326 -19.50 17.31 5.15
N SER A 327 -20.51 17.39 6.01
CA SER A 327 -21.94 17.06 5.77
C SER A 327 -22.61 17.76 4.58
N LYS A 328 -21.93 18.69 3.90
CA LYS A 328 -22.43 19.31 2.67
C LYS A 328 -21.40 19.23 1.57
N ILE A 329 -21.84 18.72 0.43
CA ILE A 329 -21.05 18.61 -0.79
C ILE A 329 -21.47 19.74 -1.74
N TYR A 330 -20.51 20.53 -2.18
CA TYR A 330 -20.72 21.58 -3.18
C TYR A 330 -20.07 21.16 -4.48
N HIS A 331 -20.86 21.06 -5.55
CA HIS A 331 -20.40 20.61 -6.85
C HIS A 331 -20.34 21.77 -7.85
N CYS A 332 -19.22 21.89 -8.55
CA CYS A 332 -19.04 22.80 -9.68
C CYS A 332 -18.72 22.00 -10.98
N PRO A 333 -19.50 22.19 -12.06
CA PRO A 333 -19.25 21.48 -13.32
C PRO A 333 -18.00 21.91 -14.10
N GLY A 334 -17.37 23.03 -13.74
CA GLY A 334 -16.20 23.59 -14.41
C GLY A 334 -15.14 24.03 -13.41
N VAL A 335 -14.48 25.15 -13.67
CA VAL A 335 -13.50 25.74 -12.76
C VAL A 335 -14.23 26.45 -11.63
N LEU A 336 -13.88 26.12 -10.38
CA LEU A 336 -14.41 26.77 -9.19
C LEU A 336 -13.41 27.78 -8.65
N THR A 337 -13.79 29.06 -8.65
CA THR A 337 -13.06 30.11 -7.94
C THR A 337 -13.80 30.47 -6.66
N VAL A 338 -13.10 30.37 -5.53
CA VAL A 338 -13.62 30.76 -4.21
C VAL A 338 -12.83 31.95 -3.68
N THR A 339 -13.55 32.98 -3.23
CA THR A 339 -12.99 34.12 -2.49
C THR A 339 -13.49 34.10 -1.05
N GLY A 340 -12.65 34.53 -0.12
CA GLY A 340 -12.99 34.51 1.32
C GLY A 340 -12.74 33.17 2.00
N ASP A 341 -13.12 33.11 3.28
CA ASP A 341 -12.79 32.00 4.17
C ASP A 341 -13.95 31.02 4.31
N PHE A 342 -13.66 29.71 4.35
CA PHE A 342 -14.66 28.65 4.55
C PHE A 342 -14.10 27.47 5.35
N GLY A 343 -14.95 26.53 5.77
CA GLY A 343 -14.56 25.28 6.43
C GLY A 343 -15.77 24.36 6.64
N GLY A 344 -15.56 23.11 7.04
CA GLY A 344 -16.63 22.13 7.30
C GLY A 344 -17.43 21.71 6.07
N VAL A 345 -16.83 21.72 4.89
CA VAL A 345 -17.51 21.38 3.62
C VAL A 345 -16.69 20.45 2.74
N THR A 346 -17.39 19.69 1.91
CA THR A 346 -16.76 18.96 0.80
C THR A 346 -16.98 19.74 -0.48
N ILE A 347 -15.92 20.03 -1.22
CA ILE A 347 -15.97 20.75 -2.50
C ILE A 347 -15.52 19.82 -3.62
N MET A 348 -16.29 19.76 -4.70
CA MET A 348 -15.99 18.98 -5.89
C MET A 348 -16.05 19.87 -7.13
N ALA A 349 -14.92 20.10 -7.80
CA ALA A 349 -14.84 20.82 -9.06
C ALA A 349 -14.41 19.86 -10.18
N GLU A 350 -15.16 19.76 -11.28
CA GLU A 350 -14.73 18.96 -12.44
C GLU A 350 -13.54 19.57 -13.19
N GLY A 351 -13.45 20.91 -13.18
CA GLY A 351 -12.30 21.64 -13.66
C GLY A 351 -11.29 21.88 -12.54
N GLY A 352 -10.61 23.02 -12.58
CA GLY A 352 -9.71 23.45 -11.51
C GLY A 352 -10.43 24.02 -10.29
N PHE A 353 -9.72 24.11 -9.18
CA PHE A 353 -10.15 24.81 -7.98
C PHE A 353 -9.15 25.92 -7.65
N VAL A 354 -9.61 27.16 -7.55
CA VAL A 354 -8.80 28.33 -7.21
C VAL A 354 -9.35 28.95 -5.94
N HIS A 355 -8.51 29.10 -4.91
CA HIS A 355 -8.93 29.67 -3.64
C HIS A 355 -8.07 30.85 -3.23
N ASN A 356 -8.75 31.96 -2.92
CA ASN A 356 -8.13 33.22 -2.52
C ASN A 356 -8.54 33.60 -1.08
N GLY A 357 -8.30 32.72 -0.11
CA GLY A 357 -8.67 32.93 1.30
C GLY A 357 -8.09 31.85 2.23
N ALA A 358 -8.55 31.82 3.48
CA ALA A 358 -8.22 30.78 4.46
C ALA A 358 -9.25 29.64 4.43
N ILE A 359 -8.83 28.43 4.81
CA ILE A 359 -9.77 27.35 5.13
C ILE A 359 -9.69 27.11 6.63
N SER A 360 -10.76 27.35 7.37
CA SER A 360 -10.78 27.19 8.83
C SER A 360 -10.83 25.73 9.25
N ILE A 361 -10.12 25.40 10.33
CA ILE A 361 -10.26 24.11 11.00
C ILE A 361 -11.66 23.96 11.62
N GLY A 362 -12.14 22.72 11.72
CA GLY A 362 -13.42 22.42 12.36
C GLY A 362 -13.44 22.76 13.86
N ASP A 363 -14.64 22.88 14.42
CA ASP A 363 -14.85 23.24 15.84
C ASP A 363 -14.19 22.26 16.83
N THR A 364 -13.95 21.03 16.40
CA THR A 364 -13.28 19.97 17.17
C THR A 364 -11.74 20.06 17.13
N GLY A 365 -11.18 20.95 16.31
CA GLY A 365 -9.75 21.00 16.02
C GLY A 365 -9.29 19.92 15.04
N GLU A 366 -10.22 19.37 14.28
CA GLU A 366 -9.99 18.35 13.26
C GLU A 366 -10.19 18.95 11.86
N ILE A 367 -9.53 18.35 10.87
CA ILE A 367 -9.76 18.70 9.47
C ILE A 367 -11.08 18.10 9.02
N ASP A 368 -12.05 18.96 8.72
CA ASP A 368 -13.41 18.62 8.30
C ASP A 368 -13.71 19.05 6.85
N THR A 369 -12.71 19.63 6.18
CA THR A 369 -12.83 20.14 4.83
C THR A 369 -12.11 19.23 3.85
N PHE A 370 -12.82 18.84 2.78
CA PHE A 370 -12.27 17.99 1.72
C PHE A 370 -12.47 18.67 0.36
N VAL A 371 -11.40 18.81 -0.41
CA VAL A 371 -11.43 19.47 -1.71
C VAL A 371 -10.97 18.49 -2.79
N VAL A 372 -11.83 18.25 -3.77
CA VAL A 372 -11.58 17.38 -4.93
C VAL A 372 -11.67 18.19 -6.21
N SER A 373 -10.64 18.11 -7.05
CA SER A 373 -10.53 18.85 -8.31
C SER A 373 -10.16 17.90 -9.46
N GLY A 374 -10.96 17.89 -10.53
CA GLY A 374 -10.67 17.17 -11.77
C GLY A 374 -9.61 17.88 -12.64
N GLY A 375 -9.19 19.08 -12.26
CA GLY A 375 -8.08 19.84 -12.81
C GLY A 375 -7.05 20.17 -11.74
N ASN A 376 -6.45 21.37 -11.82
CA ASN A 376 -5.47 21.84 -10.85
C ASN A 376 -6.15 22.33 -9.55
N ILE A 377 -5.42 22.32 -8.44
CA ILE A 377 -5.75 23.05 -7.22
C ILE A 377 -4.76 24.20 -7.09
N GLU A 378 -5.25 25.44 -7.01
CA GLU A 378 -4.43 26.65 -6.86
C GLU A 378 -4.84 27.41 -5.59
N LEU A 379 -3.92 27.49 -4.63
CA LEU A 379 -4.10 28.25 -3.39
C LEU A 379 -3.32 29.56 -3.49
N ASN A 380 -4.02 30.69 -3.38
CA ASN A 380 -3.47 32.04 -3.46
C ASN A 380 -3.48 32.77 -2.11
N GLY A 381 -3.36 32.01 -1.02
CA GLY A 381 -3.33 32.56 0.33
C GLY A 381 -2.13 33.49 0.54
N GLY A 382 -2.36 34.63 1.19
CA GLY A 382 -1.29 35.56 1.56
C GLY A 382 -0.64 35.22 2.91
N THR A 383 0.33 36.02 3.34
CA THR A 383 1.00 35.87 4.63
C THR A 383 0.01 35.81 5.79
N GLY A 384 0.11 34.76 6.61
CA GLY A 384 -0.76 34.54 7.76
C GLY A 384 -2.10 33.86 7.42
N THR A 385 -2.28 33.44 6.17
CA THR A 385 -3.41 32.58 5.79
C THR A 385 -3.09 31.13 6.15
N GLU A 386 -3.98 30.50 6.91
CA GLU A 386 -3.90 29.08 7.25
C GLU A 386 -5.01 28.33 6.52
N THR A 387 -4.67 27.15 6.02
CA THR A 387 -5.57 26.33 5.21
C THR A 387 -5.58 24.92 5.78
N TYR A 388 -6.72 24.49 6.34
CA TYR A 388 -6.91 23.16 6.92
C TYR A 388 -7.83 22.33 6.02
N ALA A 389 -7.26 21.44 5.20
CA ALA A 389 -8.07 20.55 4.36
C ALA A 389 -7.32 19.29 3.90
N ALA A 390 -8.08 18.30 3.46
CA ALA A 390 -7.57 17.24 2.60
C ALA A 390 -7.79 17.62 1.14
N PHE A 391 -6.74 17.57 0.31
CA PHE A 391 -6.76 17.97 -1.09
C PHE A 391 -6.50 16.78 -2.00
N LEU A 392 -7.36 16.62 -3.01
CA LEU A 392 -7.21 15.64 -4.06
C LEU A 392 -7.35 16.31 -5.44
N SER A 393 -6.27 16.31 -6.22
CA SER A 393 -6.18 16.95 -7.53
C SER A 393 -5.84 15.94 -8.62
N GLU A 394 -6.57 15.94 -9.73
CA GLU A 394 -6.16 15.21 -10.95
C GLU A 394 -5.01 15.94 -11.68
N GLY A 395 -4.92 17.26 -11.51
CA GLY A 395 -3.85 18.08 -12.06
C GLY A 395 -2.77 18.41 -11.05
N ASP A 396 -2.13 19.56 -11.25
CA ASP A 396 -1.13 20.09 -10.33
C ASP A 396 -1.76 20.64 -9.05
N PHE A 397 -1.03 20.56 -7.93
CA PHE A 397 -1.32 21.36 -6.74
C PHE A 397 -0.33 22.52 -6.68
N ILE A 398 -0.83 23.74 -6.77
CA ILE A 398 -0.05 24.96 -6.86
C ILE A 398 -0.36 25.81 -5.63
N GLN A 399 0.63 26.04 -4.80
CA GLN A 399 0.54 26.99 -3.70
C GLN A 399 1.33 28.24 -4.08
N ASN A 400 0.63 29.37 -4.14
CA ASN A 400 1.21 30.68 -4.39
C ASN A 400 1.24 31.49 -3.10
N GLY A 401 2.37 32.11 -2.80
CA GLY A 401 2.56 32.90 -1.58
C GLY A 401 3.27 32.09 -0.48
N ASP A 402 3.01 32.45 0.77
CA ASP A 402 3.63 31.91 1.99
C ASP A 402 2.57 31.39 3.00
N SER A 403 1.42 30.96 2.48
CA SER A 403 0.34 30.38 3.28
C SER A 403 0.75 29.06 3.93
N LYS A 404 0.17 28.78 5.10
CA LYS A 404 0.34 27.49 5.79
C LYS A 404 -0.73 26.51 5.35
N VAL A 405 -0.34 25.27 5.06
CA VAL A 405 -1.24 24.20 4.65
C VAL A 405 -1.16 23.05 5.65
N TYR A 406 -2.29 22.73 6.25
CA TYR A 406 -2.43 21.66 7.23
C TYR A 406 -3.32 20.56 6.65
N GLY A 407 -2.88 19.31 6.72
CA GLY A 407 -3.65 18.15 6.28
C GLY A 407 -2.94 17.28 5.26
N THR A 408 -3.68 16.83 4.24
CA THR A 408 -3.19 15.87 3.25
C THR A 408 -3.24 16.50 1.87
N ILE A 409 -2.20 16.31 1.06
CA ILE A 409 -2.15 16.79 -0.32
C ILE A 409 -1.86 15.60 -1.23
N VAL A 410 -2.79 15.28 -2.11
CA VAL A 410 -2.65 14.23 -3.13
C VAL A 410 -2.90 14.83 -4.51
N ALA A 411 -1.91 14.74 -5.40
CA ALA A 411 -2.00 15.28 -6.74
C ALA A 411 -1.47 14.29 -7.80
N THR A 412 -2.26 13.99 -8.82
CA THR A 412 -1.77 13.22 -9.98
C THR A 412 -0.80 14.06 -10.82
N GLY A 413 -0.82 15.39 -10.71
CA GLY A 413 0.22 16.27 -11.25
C GLY A 413 1.38 16.50 -10.28
N SER A 414 2.07 17.60 -10.49
CA SER A 414 3.14 18.08 -9.62
C SER A 414 2.60 18.91 -8.46
N ILE A 415 3.31 18.90 -7.33
CA ILE A 415 3.07 19.80 -6.20
C ILE A 415 4.12 20.90 -6.27
N THR A 416 3.68 22.13 -6.49
CA THR A 416 4.54 23.30 -6.66
C THR A 416 4.24 24.35 -5.60
N ALA A 417 5.27 24.83 -4.90
CA ALA A 417 5.19 25.96 -3.98
C ALA A 417 5.98 27.16 -4.53
N ASN A 418 5.28 28.25 -4.84
CA ASN A 418 5.81 29.51 -5.35
C ASN A 418 5.86 30.56 -4.23
N GLY A 419 6.92 30.55 -3.41
CA GLY A 419 7.10 31.53 -2.32
C GLY A 419 7.40 30.95 -0.94
N GLY A 420 7.50 29.63 -0.85
CA GLY A 420 7.68 28.88 0.40
C GLY A 420 6.37 28.23 0.86
N MET A 421 6.45 27.05 1.45
CA MET A 421 5.30 26.32 1.96
C MET A 421 5.57 25.83 3.39
N ASP A 422 4.70 26.19 4.33
CA ASP A 422 4.66 25.57 5.66
C ASP A 422 3.58 24.50 5.64
N PHE A 423 3.99 23.25 5.45
CA PHE A 423 3.12 22.08 5.39
C PHE A 423 3.23 21.26 6.67
N GLU A 424 2.09 20.91 7.27
CA GLU A 424 2.03 19.97 8.39
C GLU A 424 0.93 18.93 8.13
N ALA A 425 1.34 17.67 8.01
CA ALA A 425 0.44 16.53 7.98
C ALA A 425 -0.29 16.40 9.31
N ARG A 426 -1.59 16.14 9.26
CA ARG A 426 -2.46 16.06 10.44
C ARG A 426 -3.16 14.71 10.45
N GLU A 427 -3.16 14.04 11.60
CA GLU A 427 -3.89 12.77 11.77
C GLU A 427 -5.37 12.84 11.37
N THR A 428 -5.97 14.03 11.39
CA THR A 428 -7.31 14.27 10.89
C THR A 428 -7.23 14.86 9.48
N GLY A 429 -8.03 14.37 8.53
CA GLY A 429 -7.92 14.74 7.12
C GLY A 429 -7.16 13.72 6.25
N LYS A 430 -7.26 12.44 6.57
CA LYS A 430 -6.67 11.36 5.78
C LYS A 430 -7.49 11.10 4.51
N ILE A 431 -6.82 10.77 3.40
CA ILE A 431 -7.49 10.32 2.18
C ILE A 431 -7.44 8.79 2.12
N LEU A 432 -8.61 8.17 2.22
CA LEU A 432 -8.78 6.73 2.09
C LEU A 432 -8.52 6.31 0.64
N VAL A 433 -7.54 5.45 0.38
CA VAL A 433 -7.25 4.94 -0.97
C VAL A 433 -7.40 3.43 -1.01
N PRO A 434 -8.07 2.89 -2.04
CA PRO A 434 -8.08 1.46 -2.23
C PRO A 434 -6.66 1.01 -2.58
N VAL A 435 -6.12 0.07 -1.81
CA VAL A 435 -4.86 -0.59 -2.13
C VAL A 435 -5.14 -1.98 -2.66
N SER A 436 -4.50 -2.33 -3.77
CA SER A 436 -4.50 -3.71 -4.23
C SER A 436 -3.65 -4.55 -3.28
N GLY A 437 -4.16 -5.73 -2.93
CA GLY A 437 -3.38 -6.67 -2.14
C GLY A 437 -2.15 -7.08 -2.92
N HIS A 438 -0.99 -6.99 -2.28
CA HIS A 438 0.28 -7.33 -2.90
C HIS A 438 1.16 -8.10 -1.92
N LEU A 439 2.17 -8.76 -2.47
CA LEU A 439 3.18 -9.46 -1.69
C LEU A 439 4.36 -8.53 -1.49
N ASP A 440 4.58 -8.11 -0.25
CA ASP A 440 5.61 -7.14 0.13
C ASP A 440 6.97 -7.84 0.34
N GLY A 441 6.95 -9.07 0.88
CA GLY A 441 8.16 -9.82 1.19
C GLY A 441 8.04 -11.32 0.94
N TRP A 442 9.16 -11.94 0.57
CA TRP A 442 9.33 -13.39 0.44
C TRP A 442 10.69 -13.81 0.98
N VAL A 443 10.70 -14.70 1.97
CA VAL A 443 11.93 -15.21 2.59
C VAL A 443 11.83 -16.72 2.78
N GLU A 444 12.82 -17.46 2.27
CA GLU A 444 13.02 -18.86 2.61
C GLU A 444 13.66 -18.96 3.99
N LEU A 445 13.09 -19.78 4.88
CA LEU A 445 13.61 -19.97 6.24
C LEU A 445 14.64 -21.11 6.25
N GLU A 446 15.82 -20.85 6.82
CA GLU A 446 16.98 -21.75 6.77
C GLU A 446 16.77 -23.10 7.49
N ASP A 447 15.82 -23.18 8.43
CA ASP A 447 15.50 -24.41 9.17
C ASP A 447 14.01 -24.80 9.05
N PRO A 448 13.66 -25.83 8.26
CA PRO A 448 12.28 -26.30 8.12
C PRO A 448 11.81 -27.18 9.29
N ALA A 449 12.71 -27.60 10.19
CA ALA A 449 12.44 -28.51 11.31
C ALA A 449 12.30 -27.81 12.66
N ASP A 450 12.70 -26.53 12.78
CA ASP A 450 12.52 -25.76 14.00
C ASP A 450 11.14 -25.10 14.04
N ASP A 451 10.18 -25.78 14.66
CA ASP A 451 8.83 -25.26 14.91
C ASP A 451 8.83 -24.22 16.05
N ALA A 452 9.93 -24.07 16.81
CA ALA A 452 9.99 -23.21 17.98
C ALA A 452 10.30 -21.73 17.67
N ASN A 453 10.70 -21.42 16.43
CA ASN A 453 11.19 -20.08 16.04
C ASN A 453 10.20 -19.26 15.21
N ILE A 454 8.91 -19.62 15.27
CA ILE A 454 7.85 -18.99 14.47
C ILE A 454 7.31 -17.69 15.10
N THR A 455 7.46 -17.51 16.42
CA THR A 455 6.79 -16.41 17.15
C THR A 455 7.74 -15.31 17.65
N SER A 456 9.01 -15.29 17.22
CA SER A 456 10.04 -14.37 17.77
C SER A 456 10.51 -13.31 16.80
#